data_AF-A0AAU1LBR4-F1
#
_entry.id   AF-A0AAU1LBR4-F1
#
_cell.length_a   1.000
_cell.length_b   1.000
_cell.length_c   1.000
_cell.angle_alpha   90.00
_cell.angle_beta   90.00
_cell.angle_gamma   90.00
#
_symmetry.space_group_name_H-M   'P 1'
#
loop_
_entity.id
_entity.type
_entity.pdbx_description
1 polymer ?
#
loop_
_entity_poly.entity_id
_entity_poly.type
_entity_poly.pdbx_seq_one_letter_code
_entity_poly.pdbx_strand_id
1 'polypeptide(L)'
;MYEPIRTKPVVHRLGGRHSDDHAGYPHSSRAEALDTQLAGHLAALLTVTDELGLDGAAARIAAQVARLRGAEPARAPRADIAGAVELTALHQRAHDLAGRALVVAASRADTTVAILAAERMDAHAAALASQNLAGSL
;
A
#
# COMPACT_ATOMS: atom_id res chain seq x y z
N MET A 1 3.48 -48.36 -40.39
CA MET A 1 4.27 -47.19 -40.85
C MET A 1 3.40 -45.96 -40.67
N TYR A 2 3.82 -45.10 -39.73
CA TYR A 2 3.25 -43.81 -39.27
C TYR A 2 1.83 -43.40 -39.70
N GLU A 3 0.90 -43.42 -38.74
CA GLU A 3 -0.28 -42.56 -38.77
C GLU A 3 0.09 -41.14 -38.28
N PRO A 4 -0.29 -40.06 -38.99
CA PRO A 4 -0.16 -38.70 -38.48
C PRO A 4 -1.23 -38.39 -37.42
N ILE A 5 -0.78 -37.71 -36.36
CA ILE A 5 -1.52 -37.40 -35.13
C ILE A 5 -2.74 -36.51 -35.42
N ARG A 6 -3.92 -36.91 -34.91
CA ARG A 6 -5.12 -36.08 -34.77
C ARG A 6 -4.82 -34.85 -33.91
N THR A 7 -4.81 -33.66 -34.50
CA THR A 7 -4.92 -32.42 -33.74
C THR A 7 -6.36 -31.89 -33.86
N LYS A 8 -7.08 -31.93 -32.73
CA LYS A 8 -8.34 -31.21 -32.57
C LYS A 8 -8.00 -29.74 -32.35
N PRO A 9 -8.48 -28.77 -33.15
CA PRO A 9 -8.50 -27.39 -32.74
C PRO A 9 -9.68 -27.18 -31.79
N VAL A 10 -9.49 -27.41 -30.49
CA VAL A 10 -10.42 -26.92 -29.47
C VAL A 10 -9.89 -25.58 -28.98
N VAL A 11 -10.21 -24.54 -29.73
CA VAL A 11 -10.44 -23.20 -29.17
C VAL A 11 -11.69 -22.64 -29.82
N HIS A 12 -12.84 -22.92 -29.20
CA HIS A 12 -14.03 -22.10 -29.36
C HIS A 12 -13.68 -20.69 -28.87
N ARG A 13 -13.27 -19.81 -29.79
CA ARG A 13 -13.35 -18.35 -29.57
C ARG A 13 -14.83 -17.97 -29.71
N LEU A 14 -15.58 -18.20 -28.65
CA LEU A 14 -16.93 -17.66 -28.51
C LEU A 14 -16.80 -16.23 -28.02
N GLY A 15 -17.24 -15.28 -28.85
CA GLY A 15 -17.26 -13.85 -28.55
C GLY A 15 -17.37 -13.00 -29.81
N GLY A 16 -18.45 -13.21 -30.58
CA GLY A 16 -18.90 -12.26 -31.62
C GLY A 16 -19.16 -10.90 -30.99
N ARG A 17 -18.66 -9.81 -31.57
CA ARG A 17 -19.29 -8.99 -32.62
C ARG A 17 -20.69 -8.46 -32.22
N HIS A 18 -20.71 -7.13 -32.04
CA HIS A 18 -21.86 -6.20 -32.04
C HIS A 18 -22.78 -6.22 -30.83
N SER A 19 -22.58 -5.28 -29.90
CA SER A 19 -23.30 -4.01 -29.72
C SER A 19 -22.72 -3.36 -28.45
N ASP A 20 -23.02 -2.09 -28.21
CA ASP A 20 -22.74 -1.35 -26.96
C ASP A 20 -21.50 -0.44 -27.00
N ASP A 21 -21.77 0.76 -27.52
CA ASP A 21 -21.29 2.04 -27.01
C ASP A 21 -21.07 1.99 -25.46
N HIS A 22 -19.95 2.52 -24.97
CA HIS A 22 -19.54 2.60 -23.54
C HIS A 22 -18.91 1.39 -22.82
N ALA A 23 -17.99 0.65 -23.43
CA ALA A 23 -16.98 -0.12 -22.67
C ALA A 23 -15.64 0.63 -22.67
N GLY A 24 -15.63 1.82 -22.06
CA GLY A 24 -14.42 2.61 -21.84
C GLY A 24 -13.46 1.84 -20.94
N TYR A 25 -12.42 1.25 -21.52
CA TYR A 25 -11.22 0.87 -20.76
C TYR A 25 -10.83 2.08 -19.89
N PRO A 26 -10.56 1.96 -18.59
CA PRO A 26 -10.10 3.11 -17.83
C PRO A 26 -8.72 3.50 -18.36
N HIS A 27 -8.66 4.58 -19.14
CA HIS A 27 -7.42 5.16 -19.62
C HIS A 27 -6.79 5.98 -18.48
N SER A 28 -6.56 5.36 -17.32
CA SER A 28 -5.79 6.04 -16.27
C SER A 28 -4.35 6.16 -16.76
N SER A 29 -3.83 7.38 -16.79
CA SER A 29 -2.41 7.58 -17.05
C SER A 29 -1.59 6.83 -16.01
N ARG A 30 -0.35 6.43 -16.36
CA ARG A 30 0.55 5.78 -15.40
C ARG A 30 0.74 6.63 -14.13
N ALA A 31 0.75 7.95 -14.27
CA ALA A 31 0.89 8.87 -13.15
C ALA A 31 -0.31 8.82 -12.19
N GLU A 32 -1.54 8.78 -12.71
CA GLU A 32 -2.76 8.64 -11.91
C GLU A 32 -2.87 7.26 -11.23
N ALA A 33 -2.41 6.20 -11.90
CA ALA A 33 -2.33 4.87 -11.31
C ALA A 33 -1.38 4.86 -10.10
N LEU A 34 -0.22 5.52 -10.23
CA LEU A 34 0.74 5.67 -9.11
C LEU A 34 0.17 6.53 -7.98
N ASP A 35 -0.60 7.59 -8.29
CA ASP A 35 -1.28 8.40 -7.26
C ASP A 35 -2.28 7.58 -6.46
N THR A 36 -3.10 6.81 -7.16
CA THR A 36 -4.09 5.92 -6.53
C THR A 36 -3.39 4.89 -5.65
N GLN A 37 -2.32 4.28 -6.14
CA GLN A 37 -1.52 3.31 -5.39
C GLN A 37 -0.86 3.94 -4.17
N LEU A 38 -0.25 5.12 -4.32
CA LEU A 38 0.42 5.84 -3.25
C LEU A 38 -0.57 6.23 -2.16
N ALA A 39 -1.72 6.79 -2.54
CA ALA A 39 -2.79 7.14 -1.62
C ALA A 39 -3.36 5.91 -0.90
N GLY A 40 -3.39 4.75 -1.55
CA GLY A 40 -3.76 3.47 -0.93
C GLY A 40 -2.75 3.03 0.14
N HIS A 41 -1.46 3.05 -0.18
CA HIS A 41 -0.41 2.67 0.78
C HIS A 41 -0.31 3.63 1.96
N LEU A 42 -0.42 4.94 1.72
CA LEU A 42 -0.42 5.92 2.80
C LEU A 42 -1.66 5.81 3.69
N ALA A 43 -2.83 5.50 3.14
CA ALA A 43 -4.03 5.26 3.96
C ALA A 43 -3.87 4.01 4.85
N ALA A 44 -3.32 2.93 4.30
CA ALA A 44 -3.03 1.73 5.09
C ALA A 44 -1.99 2.00 6.19
N LEU A 45 -0.94 2.76 5.87
CA LEU A 45 0.07 3.17 6.85
C LEU A 45 -0.54 4.06 7.94
N LEU A 46 -1.41 4.99 7.57
CA LEU A 46 -2.14 5.87 8.49
C LEU A 46 -2.92 5.05 9.52
N THR A 47 -3.69 4.06 9.07
CA THR A 47 -4.47 3.18 9.96
C THR A 47 -3.59 2.50 11.01
N VAL A 48 -2.48 1.90 10.60
CA VAL A 48 -1.55 1.24 11.55
C VAL A 48 -0.88 2.26 12.48
N THR A 49 -0.59 3.46 11.97
CA THR A 49 0.02 4.54 12.78
C THR A 49 -0.96 5.09 13.82
N ASP A 50 -2.25 5.15 13.50
CA ASP A 50 -3.35 5.47 14.41
C ASP A 50 -3.51 4.39 15.49
N GLU A 51 -3.49 3.12 15.10
CA GLU A 51 -3.55 1.98 16.03
C GLU A 51 -2.40 2.03 17.05
N LEU A 52 -1.19 2.41 16.60
CA LEU A 52 0.00 2.63 17.44
C LEU A 52 -0.09 3.90 18.32
N GLY A 53 -1.06 4.78 18.09
CA GLY A 53 -1.22 6.04 18.83
C GLY A 53 -0.12 7.06 18.56
N LEU A 54 0.47 7.06 17.36
CA LEU A 54 1.54 7.98 16.97
C LEU A 54 0.96 9.25 16.31
N ASP A 55 0.21 10.04 17.07
CA ASP A 55 -0.67 11.10 16.56
C ASP A 55 0.04 12.11 15.65
N GLY A 56 1.25 12.55 16.02
CA GLY A 56 2.03 13.50 15.22
C GLY A 56 2.48 12.93 13.87
N ALA A 57 2.86 11.65 13.84
CA ALA A 57 3.20 10.96 12.60
C ALA A 57 1.94 10.73 11.74
N ALA A 58 0.85 10.32 12.37
CA ALA A 58 -0.42 10.08 11.71
C ALA A 58 -1.01 11.37 11.10
N ALA A 59 -0.91 12.52 11.78
CA ALA A 59 -1.30 13.81 11.23
C ALA A 59 -0.50 14.17 9.96
N ARG A 60 0.83 13.97 9.98
CA ARG A 60 1.68 14.21 8.80
C ARG A 60 1.28 13.31 7.63
N ILE A 61 1.01 12.03 7.88
CA ILE A 61 0.56 11.08 6.85
C ILE A 61 -0.82 11.46 6.32
N ALA A 62 -1.77 11.79 7.18
CA ALA A 62 -3.12 12.18 6.79
C ALA A 62 -3.13 13.42 5.87
N ALA A 63 -2.28 14.41 6.15
CA ALA A 63 -2.13 15.57 5.27
C ALA A 63 -1.64 15.18 3.86
N GLN A 64 -0.78 14.17 3.73
CA GLN A 64 -0.35 13.67 2.41
C GLN A 64 -1.48 12.90 1.70
N VAL A 65 -2.24 12.08 2.44
CA VAL A 65 -3.40 11.36 1.89
C VAL A 65 -4.44 12.35 1.40
N ALA A 66 -4.73 13.39 2.18
CA ALA A 66 -5.67 14.46 1.81
C ALA A 66 -5.19 15.22 0.57
N ARG A 67 -3.89 15.51 0.45
CA ARG A 67 -3.33 16.10 -0.78
C ARG A 67 -3.56 15.21 -2.00
N LEU A 68 -3.31 13.90 -1.89
CA LEU A 68 -3.42 12.97 -3.02
C LEU A 68 -4.87 12.65 -3.40
N ARG A 69 -5.79 12.62 -2.43
CA ARG A 69 -7.21 12.27 -2.66
C ARG A 69 -8.15 13.47 -2.78
N GLY A 70 -7.71 14.65 -2.36
CA GLY A 70 -8.55 15.86 -2.29
C GLY A 70 -9.55 15.89 -1.13
N ALA A 71 -9.48 14.94 -0.20
CA ALA A 71 -10.39 14.84 0.95
C ALA A 71 -9.68 14.26 2.17
N GLU A 72 -10.09 14.70 3.37
CA GLU A 72 -9.55 14.19 4.63
C GLU A 72 -9.79 12.67 4.76
N PRO A 73 -8.75 11.88 5.07
CA PRO A 73 -8.91 10.44 5.28
C PRO A 73 -9.63 10.16 6.60
N ALA A 74 -10.39 9.06 6.63
CA ALA A 74 -10.92 8.52 7.88
C ALA A 74 -9.77 8.13 8.82
N ARG A 75 -9.92 8.47 10.11
CA ARG A 75 -8.96 8.13 11.17
C ARG A 75 -9.42 6.89 11.91
N ALA A 76 -8.48 6.01 12.22
CA ALA A 76 -8.76 4.86 13.06
C ALA A 76 -8.61 5.26 14.54
N PRO A 77 -9.42 4.68 15.45
CA PRO A 77 -9.17 4.84 16.87
C PRO A 77 -7.88 4.11 17.25
N ARG A 78 -7.20 4.61 18.28
CA ARG A 78 -6.08 3.91 18.90
C ARG A 78 -6.50 2.51 19.35
N ALA A 79 -5.68 1.52 19.06
CA ALA A 79 -5.91 0.16 19.52
C ALA A 79 -5.51 0.02 20.99
N ASP A 80 -6.25 -0.81 21.74
CA ASP A 80 -5.86 -1.22 23.09
C ASP A 80 -4.87 -2.38 22.97
N ILE A 81 -3.60 -2.04 22.74
CA ILE A 81 -2.53 -3.02 22.47
C ILE A 81 -2.15 -3.70 23.78
N ALA A 82 -2.50 -4.98 23.92
CA ALA A 82 -2.41 -5.70 25.19
C ALA A 82 -1.05 -6.38 25.42
N GLY A 83 -0.20 -6.48 24.39
CA GLY A 83 1.07 -7.23 24.51
C GLY A 83 2.18 -6.81 23.55
N ALA A 84 3.42 -7.12 23.96
CA ALA A 84 4.63 -6.78 23.21
C ALA A 84 4.69 -7.45 21.82
N VAL A 85 4.12 -8.65 21.66
CA VAL A 85 4.06 -9.36 20.37
C VAL A 85 3.17 -8.62 19.38
N GLU A 86 2.00 -8.16 19.82
CA GLU A 86 1.07 -7.38 18.99
C GLU A 86 1.67 -6.03 18.60
N LEU A 87 2.29 -5.33 19.56
CA LEU A 87 3.01 -4.08 19.30
C LEU A 87 4.13 -4.27 18.26
N THR A 88 4.90 -5.35 18.37
CA THR A 88 5.96 -5.70 17.42
C THR A 88 5.38 -5.97 16.03
N ALA A 89 4.28 -6.73 15.94
CA ALA A 89 3.61 -7.01 14.67
C ALA A 89 3.09 -5.73 13.99
N LEU A 90 2.54 -4.78 14.76
CA LEU A 90 2.11 -3.48 14.23
C LEU A 90 3.28 -2.67 13.69
N HIS A 91 4.42 -2.63 14.40
CA HIS A 91 5.63 -1.96 13.90
C HIS A 91 6.20 -2.61 12.63
N GLN A 92 6.19 -3.95 12.53
CA GLN A 92 6.60 -4.66 11.31
C GLN A 92 5.69 -4.30 10.13
N ARG A 93 4.37 -4.37 10.34
CA ARG A 93 3.38 -4.01 9.32
C ARG A 93 3.55 -2.55 8.87
N ALA A 94 3.76 -1.63 9.80
CA ALA A 94 3.98 -0.23 9.48
C ALA A 94 5.28 0.00 8.70
N HIS A 95 6.37 -0.70 9.06
CA HIS A 95 7.63 -0.67 8.34
C HIS A 95 7.48 -1.14 6.88
N ASP A 96 6.81 -2.28 6.65
CA ASP A 96 6.57 -2.81 5.31
C ASP A 96 5.71 -1.88 4.45
N LEU A 97 4.67 -1.29 5.05
CA LEU A 97 3.81 -0.31 4.37
C LEU A 97 4.57 0.97 4.00
N ALA A 98 5.43 1.45 4.89
CA ALA A 98 6.31 2.59 4.61
C ALA A 98 7.27 2.29 3.45
N GLY A 99 7.87 1.09 3.41
CA GLY A 99 8.72 0.66 2.30
C GLY A 99 7.99 0.62 0.95
N ARG A 100 6.75 0.10 0.93
CA ARG A 100 5.91 0.10 -0.29
C ARG A 100 5.56 1.52 -0.75
N ALA A 101 5.19 2.39 0.19
CA ALA A 101 4.90 3.80 -0.11
C ALA A 101 6.14 4.52 -0.66
N LEU A 102 7.33 4.25 -0.10
CA LEU A 102 8.60 4.82 -0.55
C LEU A 102 8.91 4.49 -2.00
N VAL A 103 8.77 3.22 -2.41
CA VAL A 103 9.04 2.79 -3.80
C VAL A 103 8.11 3.49 -4.80
N VAL A 104 6.83 3.61 -4.45
CA VAL A 104 5.83 4.26 -5.31
C VAL A 104 6.07 5.77 -5.38
N ALA A 105 6.36 6.41 -4.24
CA ALA A 105 6.69 7.83 -4.18
C ALA A 105 7.94 8.15 -5.01
N ALA A 106 9.00 7.35 -4.89
CA ALA A 106 10.21 7.48 -5.69
C ALA A 106 9.95 7.31 -7.19
N SER A 107 9.11 6.33 -7.57
CA SER A 107 8.71 6.09 -8.96
C SER A 107 7.95 7.27 -9.57
N ARG A 108 7.20 8.02 -8.75
CA ARG A 108 6.51 9.25 -9.14
C ARG A 108 7.42 10.50 -9.09
N ALA A 109 8.59 10.40 -8.46
CA ALA A 109 9.41 11.54 -8.05
C ALA A 109 8.71 12.48 -7.04
N ASP A 110 7.79 11.97 -6.21
CA ASP A 110 7.26 12.70 -5.05
C ASP A 110 8.26 12.61 -3.90
N THR A 111 9.21 13.55 -3.87
CA THR A 111 10.28 13.59 -2.86
C THR A 111 9.75 13.85 -1.46
N THR A 112 8.64 14.59 -1.33
CA THR A 112 8.05 14.90 -0.02
C THR A 112 7.52 13.63 0.64
N VAL A 113 6.77 12.81 -0.11
CA VAL A 113 6.26 11.54 0.41
C VAL A 113 7.37 10.52 0.56
N ALA A 114 8.36 10.50 -0.33
CA ALA A 114 9.52 9.62 -0.20
C ALA A 114 10.29 9.87 1.10
N ILE A 115 10.58 11.14 1.43
CA ILE A 115 11.24 11.50 2.69
C ILE A 115 10.38 11.08 3.89
N LEU A 116 9.08 11.40 3.87
CA LEU A 116 8.18 11.01 4.95
C LEU A 116 8.16 9.49 5.15
N ALA A 117 8.07 8.71 4.06
CA ALA A 117 8.03 7.26 4.11
C ALA A 117 9.35 6.69 4.66
N ALA A 118 10.51 7.22 4.24
CA ALA A 118 11.80 6.83 4.77
C ALA A 118 11.92 7.12 6.28
N GLU A 119 11.55 8.32 6.73
CA GLU A 119 11.56 8.67 8.16
C GLU A 119 10.65 7.75 8.99
N ARG A 120 9.50 7.32 8.44
CA ARG A 120 8.60 6.38 9.14
C ARG A 120 9.16 4.97 9.17
N MET A 121 9.73 4.52 8.05
CA MET A 121 10.39 3.21 7.95
C MET A 121 11.51 3.10 9.00
N ASP A 122 12.36 4.11 9.13
CA ASP A 122 13.45 4.17 10.12
C ASP A 122 12.92 4.21 11.56
N ALA A 123 11.89 5.00 11.82
CA ALA A 123 11.27 5.06 13.16
C ALA A 123 10.70 3.71 13.60
N HIS A 124 10.05 2.97 12.69
CA HIS A 124 9.54 1.63 12.98
C HIS A 124 10.68 0.60 13.14
N ALA A 125 11.76 0.71 12.36
CA ALA A 125 12.94 -0.14 12.54
C ALA A 125 13.59 0.08 13.91
N ALA A 126 13.73 1.34 14.35
CA ALA A 126 14.25 1.68 15.68
C ALA A 126 13.35 1.15 16.81
N ALA A 127 12.03 1.22 16.65
CA ALA A 127 11.07 0.66 17.60
C ALA A 127 11.23 -0.87 17.71
N LEU A 128 11.35 -1.58 16.58
CA LEU A 128 11.56 -3.03 16.55
C LEU A 128 12.87 -3.44 17.23
N ALA A 129 13.96 -2.71 16.98
CA ALA A 129 15.24 -2.94 17.65
C ALA A 129 15.12 -2.79 19.18
N SER A 130 14.35 -1.80 19.63
CA SER A 130 14.13 -1.55 21.06
C SER A 130 13.31 -2.67 21.71
N GLN A 131 12.29 -3.21 21.03
CA GLN A 131 11.49 -4.33 21.54
C GLN A 131 12.30 -5.62 21.64
N ASN A 132 13.15 -5.90 20.65
CA ASN A 132 14.03 -7.06 20.69
C ASN A 132 15.01 -7.01 21.87
N LEU A 133 15.51 -5.82 22.22
CA LEU A 133 16.35 -5.63 23.39
C LEU A 133 15.57 -5.88 24.70
N ALA A 134 14.35 -5.37 24.78
CA ALA A 134 13.49 -5.53 25.97
C ALA A 134 13.07 -7.00 26.21
N GLY A 135 12.85 -7.78 25.14
CA GLY A 135 12.51 -9.20 25.24
C GLY A 135 13.70 -10.12 25.55
N SER A 136 14.94 -9.60 25.53
CA SER A 136 16.16 -10.36 25.78
C SER A 136 16.70 -10.23 27.22
N LEU A 137 16.06 -9.42 28.07
CA LEU A 137 16.41 -9.19 29.47
C LEU A 137 15.51 -9.99 30.41
#